data_AF-A0A8H6GCZ2-F1
#
_entry.id   AF-A0A8H6GCZ2-F1
#
_cell.length_a   1.000
_cell.length_b   1.000
_cell.length_c   1.000
_cell.angle_alpha   90.00
_cell.angle_beta   90.00
_cell.angle_gamma   90.00
#
_symmetry.space_group_name_H-M   'P 1'
#
loop_
_entity.id
_entity.type
_entity.pdbx_description
1 polymer ?
#
loop_
_entity_poly.entity_id
_entity_poly.type
_entity_poly.pdbx_seq_one_letter_code
_entity_poly.pdbx_strand_id
1 'polypeptide(L)'
;MVSFKIFVTSLLAVSASAIPLKSDASEKPKPSLDKTYKTHEAVNLTISYNNDGNEKREAASKDDELDKRCVWNDGHGDIACGFFSVVLGREYVTIKGNGWRVHGKVDCSGGGDKWKSFTSPLPLTVDIHAGNACINDDYSGNYDNTWIKYAKEYLDAPSDTRCGAVGDYNAFRRCIIPI
;
A
#
# COMPACT_ATOMS: atom_id res chain seq x y z
N MET A 1 -30.14 54.72 31.64
CA MET A 1 -31.01 54.46 30.48
C MET A 1 -30.12 54.22 29.25
N VAL A 2 -30.17 53.00 28.70
CA VAL A 2 -29.94 52.58 27.28
C VAL A 2 -28.55 52.93 26.68
N SER A 3 -27.74 52.07 26.05
CA SER A 3 -28.00 50.79 25.39
C SER A 3 -26.69 50.02 25.17
N PHE A 4 -26.75 48.70 25.34
CA PHE A 4 -25.92 47.74 24.62
C PHE A 4 -26.22 47.81 23.11
N LYS A 5 -25.21 47.58 22.26
CA LYS A 5 -25.26 46.64 21.12
C LYS A 5 -23.92 46.61 20.37
N ILE A 6 -23.22 45.47 20.53
CA ILE A 6 -22.21 44.95 19.61
C ILE A 6 -22.98 44.19 18.52
N PHE A 7 -22.68 44.41 17.25
CA PHE A 7 -22.71 43.39 16.20
C PHE A 7 -21.88 43.90 15.01
N VAL A 8 -20.69 43.30 14.83
CA VAL A 8 -19.88 43.43 13.62
C VAL A 8 -20.24 42.25 12.73
N THR A 9 -20.95 42.49 11.63
CA THR A 9 -21.20 41.50 10.59
C THR A 9 -20.24 41.74 9.43
N SER A 10 -19.26 40.84 9.31
CA SER A 10 -18.42 40.69 8.12
C SER A 10 -19.24 40.08 6.98
N LEU A 11 -19.27 40.73 5.82
CA LEU A 11 -19.72 40.12 4.57
C LEU A 11 -18.59 40.25 3.54
N LEU A 12 -17.78 39.19 3.40
CA LEU A 12 -16.87 39.01 2.27
C LEU A 12 -17.69 38.42 1.12
N ALA A 13 -17.93 39.23 0.09
CA ALA A 13 -18.49 38.77 -1.17
C ALA A 13 -17.40 38.07 -1.97
N VAL A 14 -17.44 36.74 -2.05
CA VAL A 14 -16.68 35.96 -3.03
C VAL A 14 -17.52 35.91 -4.31
N SER A 15 -17.04 36.58 -5.35
CA SER A 15 -17.62 36.55 -6.69
C SER A 15 -17.44 35.15 -7.29
N ALA A 16 -18.55 34.44 -7.49
CA ALA A 16 -18.60 33.22 -8.28
C ALA A 16 -18.63 33.57 -9.77
N SER A 17 -17.49 33.37 -10.46
CA SER A 17 -17.42 33.40 -11.91
C SER A 17 -18.03 32.12 -12.46
N ALA A 18 -19.23 32.21 -13.05
CA ALA A 18 -19.88 31.11 -13.74
C ALA A 18 -19.08 30.73 -15.00
N ILE A 19 -18.54 29.51 -15.02
CA ILE A 19 -18.02 28.86 -16.22
C ILE A 19 -19.14 27.98 -16.77
N PRO A 20 -19.59 28.14 -18.02
CA PRO A 20 -20.61 27.28 -18.60
C PRO A 20 -20.01 25.90 -18.93
N LEU A 21 -20.56 24.85 -18.30
CA LEU A 21 -20.33 23.46 -18.68
C LEU A 21 -21.08 23.18 -19.99
N LYS A 22 -20.35 23.10 -21.09
CA LYS A 22 -20.83 22.56 -22.36
C LYS A 22 -20.66 21.04 -22.32
N SER A 23 -21.77 20.32 -22.19
CA SER A 23 -21.83 18.86 -22.25
C SER A 23 -21.92 18.40 -23.70
N ASP A 24 -20.78 18.23 -24.37
CA ASP A 24 -20.70 17.46 -25.61
C ASP A 24 -20.28 16.03 -25.25
N ALA A 25 -21.26 15.15 -25.13
CA ALA A 25 -21.05 13.71 -24.99
C ALA A 25 -20.54 13.14 -26.31
N SER A 26 -19.21 13.12 -26.46
CA SER A 26 -18.52 12.45 -27.57
C SER A 26 -18.50 10.93 -27.33
N GLU A 27 -19.12 10.24 -28.27
CA GLU A 27 -19.19 8.79 -28.48
C GLU A 27 -17.79 8.14 -28.39
N LYS A 28 -17.57 7.24 -27.42
CA LYS A 28 -16.32 6.46 -27.31
C LYS A 28 -16.32 5.34 -28.37
N PRO A 29 -15.29 5.23 -29.24
CA PRO A 29 -15.11 4.05 -30.07
C PRO A 29 -14.60 2.86 -29.24
N LYS A 30 -15.19 1.69 -29.50
CA LYS A 30 -14.79 0.36 -28.99
C LYS A 30 -13.39 0.02 -29.53
N PRO A 31 -12.41 -0.37 -28.68
CA PRO A 31 -11.18 -0.95 -29.20
C PRO A 31 -11.37 -2.44 -29.47
N SER A 32 -11.43 -2.80 -30.76
CA SER A 32 -11.02 -4.13 -31.23
C SER A 32 -9.54 -4.07 -31.58
N LEU A 33 -8.71 -4.99 -31.08
CA LEU A 33 -7.60 -5.50 -31.88
C LEU A 33 -7.06 -6.82 -31.33
N ASP A 34 -7.25 -7.83 -32.16
CA ASP A 34 -6.46 -9.03 -32.32
C ASP A 34 -4.95 -8.73 -32.40
N LYS A 35 -4.14 -9.41 -31.57
CA LYS A 35 -2.71 -9.65 -31.79
C LYS A 35 -2.29 -10.96 -31.10
N THR A 36 -2.25 -12.02 -31.90
CA THR A 36 -1.21 -13.07 -31.98
C THR A 36 -0.35 -13.25 -30.72
N TYR A 37 -0.66 -14.27 -29.90
CA TYR A 37 0.31 -14.82 -28.94
C TYR A 37 1.26 -15.78 -29.66
N LYS A 38 2.55 -15.63 -29.33
CA LYS A 38 3.66 -16.42 -29.85
C LYS A 38 3.46 -17.91 -29.53
N THR A 39 3.82 -18.75 -30.48
CA THR A 39 3.96 -20.21 -30.37
C THR A 39 4.80 -20.59 -29.16
N HIS A 40 4.21 -21.32 -28.21
CA HIS A 40 4.95 -22.08 -27.21
C HIS A 40 5.54 -23.32 -27.88
N GLU A 41 6.83 -23.56 -27.65
CA GLU A 41 7.57 -24.73 -28.11
C GLU A 41 6.92 -26.03 -27.63
N ALA A 42 7.04 -27.07 -28.45
CA ALA A 42 6.41 -28.37 -28.24
C ALA A 42 6.80 -28.99 -26.89
N VAL A 43 5.79 -29.20 -26.04
CA VAL A 43 5.92 -29.96 -24.79
C VAL A 43 6.14 -31.43 -25.15
N ASN A 44 7.29 -31.98 -24.76
CA ASN A 44 7.57 -33.40 -24.89
C ASN A 44 6.75 -34.17 -23.83
N LEU A 45 5.53 -34.55 -24.17
CA LEU A 45 4.68 -35.40 -23.33
C LEU A 45 5.28 -36.81 -23.27
N THR A 46 5.85 -37.17 -22.11
CA THR A 46 6.13 -38.59 -21.81
C THR A 46 4.91 -39.15 -21.11
N ILE A 47 4.14 -39.99 -21.81
CA ILE A 47 3.00 -40.72 -21.23
C ILE A 47 3.55 -42.06 -20.71
N SER A 48 3.44 -42.31 -19.41
CA SER A 48 3.62 -43.64 -18.82
C SER A 48 2.29 -44.14 -18.25
N TYR A 49 1.91 -45.36 -18.58
CA TYR A 49 0.69 -46.01 -18.12
C TYR A 49 0.98 -46.85 -16.88
N ASN A 50 0.16 -46.72 -15.82
CA ASN A 50 0.10 -47.70 -14.74
C ASN A 50 -0.93 -48.79 -15.10
N ASN A 51 -0.74 -50.01 -14.59
CA ASN A 51 -1.49 -51.22 -14.96
C ASN A 51 -2.96 -51.25 -14.49
N ASP A 52 -3.51 -50.14 -14.03
CA ASP A 52 -4.73 -50.12 -13.21
C ASP A 52 -5.88 -49.33 -13.85
N GLY A 53 -5.70 -48.79 -15.07
CA GLY A 53 -6.76 -48.13 -15.84
C GLY A 53 -7.29 -46.81 -15.26
N ASN A 54 -6.64 -46.23 -14.24
CA ASN A 54 -6.98 -44.95 -13.62
C ASN A 54 -6.01 -43.85 -14.10
N GLU A 55 -6.55 -42.80 -14.73
CA GLU A 55 -5.82 -41.61 -15.15
C GLU A 55 -5.47 -40.72 -13.94
N LYS A 56 -4.27 -40.88 -13.36
CA LYS A 56 -3.74 -39.91 -12.41
C LYS A 56 -2.95 -38.83 -13.16
N ARG A 57 -3.59 -37.69 -13.41
CA ARG A 57 -2.89 -36.47 -13.89
C ARG A 57 -2.17 -35.81 -12.72
N GLU A 58 -0.95 -36.22 -12.45
CA GLU A 58 -0.01 -35.42 -11.66
C GLU A 58 1.01 -34.79 -12.61
N ALA A 59 0.63 -33.65 -13.18
CA ALA A 59 1.63 -32.72 -13.67
C ALA A 59 2.20 -32.00 -12.44
N ALA A 60 3.30 -32.52 -11.89
CA ALA A 60 4.20 -31.66 -11.13
C ALA A 60 4.79 -30.66 -12.16
N SER A 61 4.14 -29.51 -12.30
CA SER A 61 4.56 -28.50 -13.26
C SER A 61 5.92 -27.95 -12.81
N LYS A 62 6.88 -27.83 -13.74
CA LYS A 62 8.09 -27.04 -13.50
C LYS A 62 7.78 -25.55 -13.24
N ASP A 63 6.54 -25.14 -13.48
CA ASP A 63 6.04 -23.79 -13.18
C ASP A 63 5.87 -23.58 -11.66
N ASP A 64 5.57 -24.63 -10.87
CA ASP A 64 5.51 -24.56 -9.40
C ASP A 64 6.90 -24.30 -8.76
N GLU A 65 7.99 -24.61 -9.46
CA GLU A 65 9.36 -24.37 -8.98
C GLU A 65 9.89 -22.98 -9.37
N LEU A 66 9.43 -22.41 -10.48
CA LEU A 66 9.72 -21.03 -10.89
C LEU A 66 8.92 -19.98 -10.09
N ASP A 67 7.74 -20.36 -9.57
CA ASP A 67 6.93 -19.54 -8.67
C ASP A 67 7.37 -19.59 -7.19
N LYS A 68 8.41 -20.36 -6.86
CA LYS A 68 9.26 -20.11 -5.67
C LYS A 68 10.22 -18.93 -5.88
N ARG A 69 9.78 -17.92 -6.67
CA ARG A 69 10.31 -16.56 -6.66
C ARG A 69 10.54 -16.19 -5.21
N CYS A 70 11.79 -15.91 -4.85
CA CYS A 70 12.23 -15.87 -3.47
C CYS A 70 11.21 -15.18 -2.55
N VAL A 71 10.84 -15.88 -1.49
CA VAL A 71 9.93 -15.42 -0.44
C VAL A 71 10.77 -15.20 0.81
N TRP A 72 10.54 -14.10 1.50
CA TRP A 72 11.11 -13.84 2.81
C TRP A 72 10.01 -13.44 3.78
N ASN A 73 10.27 -13.54 5.08
CA ASN A 73 9.26 -13.28 6.11
C ASN A 73 9.73 -12.13 7.00
N ASP A 74 8.86 -11.13 7.18
CA ASP A 74 9.15 -9.95 8.00
C ASP A 74 8.75 -10.13 9.47
N GLY A 75 8.31 -11.32 9.86
CA GLY A 75 7.74 -11.66 11.17
C GLY A 75 6.21 -11.53 11.25
N HIS A 76 5.55 -11.03 10.19
CA HIS A 76 4.10 -10.88 10.13
C HIS A 76 3.46 -11.60 8.93
N GLY A 77 4.28 -12.29 8.13
CA GLY A 77 3.83 -13.05 6.97
C GLY A 77 4.86 -13.03 5.86
N ASP A 78 4.57 -13.81 4.84
CA ASP A 78 5.43 -13.96 3.68
C ASP A 78 5.39 -12.71 2.78
N ILE A 79 6.52 -12.42 2.14
CA ILE A 79 6.73 -11.29 1.24
C ILE A 79 7.53 -11.78 0.04
N ALA A 80 7.03 -11.48 -1.16
CA ALA A 80 7.75 -11.75 -2.39
C ALA A 80 8.99 -10.86 -2.53
N CYS A 81 10.01 -11.36 -3.22
CA CYS A 81 11.15 -10.54 -3.63
C CYS A 81 10.73 -9.32 -4.46
N GLY A 82 11.51 -8.25 -4.35
CA GLY A 82 11.19 -6.95 -4.96
C GLY A 82 10.24 -6.09 -4.12
N PHE A 83 9.89 -6.54 -2.91
CA PHE A 83 9.10 -5.76 -1.96
C PHE A 83 9.86 -5.60 -0.64
N PHE A 84 9.50 -4.53 0.08
CA PHE A 84 9.87 -4.29 1.47
C PHE A 84 8.61 -4.07 2.31
N SER A 85 8.72 -4.26 3.62
CA SER A 85 7.62 -4.02 4.56
C SER A 85 7.87 -2.79 5.42
N VAL A 86 6.81 -2.04 5.67
CA VAL A 86 6.76 -1.01 6.72
C VAL A 86 5.75 -1.48 7.76
N VAL A 87 6.20 -1.65 9.01
CA VAL A 87 5.34 -1.98 10.15
C VAL A 87 5.31 -0.78 11.08
N LEU A 88 4.14 -0.14 11.12
CA LEU A 88 3.83 0.98 11.97
C LEU A 88 3.31 0.44 13.31
N GLY A 89 3.85 0.97 14.39
CA GLY A 89 3.34 0.87 15.75
C GLY A 89 3.21 2.26 16.35
N ARG A 90 2.80 2.34 17.63
CA ARG A 90 2.75 3.61 18.36
C ARG A 90 4.09 4.32 18.37
N GLU A 91 4.19 5.50 17.77
CA GLU A 91 5.40 6.31 17.61
C GLU A 91 6.61 5.62 16.96
N TYR A 92 6.53 4.33 16.62
CA TYR A 92 7.64 3.53 16.12
C TYR A 92 7.31 2.99 14.74
N VAL A 93 8.34 2.93 13.91
CA VAL A 93 8.29 2.20 12.66
C VAL A 93 9.41 1.19 12.58
N THR A 94 9.11 0.07 11.96
CA THR A 94 10.11 -0.89 11.50
C THR A 94 9.99 -1.05 10.00
N ILE A 95 11.07 -0.75 9.27
CA ILE A 95 11.19 -0.98 7.83
C ILE A 95 12.09 -2.20 7.65
N LYS A 96 11.62 -3.20 6.90
CA LYS A 96 12.40 -4.42 6.64
C LYS A 96 12.43 -4.70 5.16
N GLY A 97 13.57 -5.17 4.68
CA GLY A 97 13.69 -5.87 3.41
C GLY A 97 14.40 -7.20 3.64
N ASN A 98 14.60 -7.96 2.56
CA ASN A 98 15.24 -9.27 2.68
C ASN A 98 16.67 -9.14 3.26
N GLY A 99 16.85 -9.63 4.49
CA GLY A 99 18.13 -9.62 5.21
C GLY A 99 18.50 -8.31 5.92
N TRP A 100 17.63 -7.29 5.96
CA TRP A 100 17.93 -6.03 6.64
C TRP A 100 16.73 -5.42 7.37
N ARG A 101 17.00 -4.60 8.38
CA ARG A 101 16.00 -3.91 9.20
C ARG A 101 16.47 -2.52 9.58
N VAL A 102 15.57 -1.55 9.47
CA VAL A 102 15.66 -0.22 10.08
C VAL A 102 14.54 -0.08 11.09
N HIS A 103 14.84 0.46 12.26
CA HIS A 103 13.85 0.72 13.30
C HIS A 103 14.09 2.09 13.89
N GLY A 104 13.02 2.83 14.15
CA GLY A 104 13.14 4.13 14.77
C GLY A 104 11.80 4.75 15.13
N LYS A 105 11.87 5.88 15.81
CA LYS A 105 10.69 6.69 16.14
C LYS A 105 10.29 7.56 14.96
N VAL A 106 9.00 7.73 14.73
CA VAL A 106 8.46 8.80 13.90
C VAL A 106 8.59 10.16 14.61
N ASP A 107 8.28 11.27 13.94
CA ASP A 107 8.31 12.59 14.56
C ASP A 107 6.90 12.99 15.04
N CYS A 108 6.67 12.84 16.34
CA CYS A 108 5.44 13.25 17.03
C CYS A 108 5.58 14.62 17.74
N SER A 109 6.56 15.44 17.36
CA SER A 109 6.80 16.74 18.01
C SER A 109 5.77 17.81 17.61
N GLY A 110 5.43 18.70 18.56
CA GLY A 110 4.70 19.94 18.26
C GLY A 110 3.17 19.83 18.15
N GLY A 111 2.56 18.77 18.70
CA GLY A 111 1.09 18.62 18.75
C GLY A 111 0.50 17.75 17.63
N GLY A 112 1.33 17.15 16.78
CA GLY A 112 0.89 16.17 15.79
C GLY A 112 1.88 16.05 14.64
N ASP A 113 2.22 14.80 14.33
CA ASP A 113 2.68 14.29 13.04
C ASP A 113 3.49 15.21 12.10
N LYS A 114 4.82 15.06 12.13
CA LYS A 114 5.69 15.57 11.07
C LYS A 114 6.18 14.43 10.17
N TRP A 115 6.43 14.77 8.92
CA TRP A 115 7.16 13.90 8.01
C TRP A 115 8.55 13.63 8.57
N LYS A 116 8.92 12.35 8.63
CA LYS A 116 10.26 11.89 8.98
C LYS A 116 10.78 10.91 7.95
N SER A 117 12.01 11.15 7.49
CA SER A 117 12.71 10.28 6.56
C SER A 117 13.51 9.20 7.28
N PHE A 118 13.46 7.99 6.74
CA PHE A 118 14.26 6.86 7.19
C PHE A 118 15.18 6.41 6.06
N THR A 119 16.49 6.46 6.33
CA THR A 119 17.51 5.89 5.45
C THR A 119 17.60 4.39 5.66
N SER A 120 17.67 3.63 4.57
CA SER A 120 17.79 2.18 4.57
C SER A 120 18.66 1.75 3.38
N PRO A 121 18.95 0.45 3.22
CA PRO A 121 19.58 -0.06 1.99
C PRO A 121 18.72 0.07 0.72
N LEU A 122 17.50 0.61 0.80
CA LEU A 122 16.70 0.95 -0.38
C LEU A 122 17.35 2.09 -1.19
N PRO A 123 17.12 2.16 -2.52
CA PRO A 123 17.63 3.25 -3.36
C PRO A 123 17.20 4.66 -2.94
N LEU A 124 16.04 4.77 -2.27
CA LEU A 124 15.46 6.04 -1.84
C LEU A 124 15.06 5.98 -0.35
N THR A 125 14.88 7.14 0.26
CA THR A 125 14.34 7.23 1.62
C THR A 125 12.87 6.83 1.67
N VAL A 126 12.48 6.28 2.81
CA VAL A 126 11.06 6.09 3.14
C VAL A 126 10.67 7.24 4.05
N ASP A 127 9.73 8.07 3.60
CA ASP A 127 9.22 9.16 4.42
C ASP A 127 7.89 8.76 5.03
N ILE A 128 7.73 9.03 6.32
CA ILE A 128 6.56 8.62 7.08
C ILE A 128 5.97 9.83 7.78
N HIS A 129 4.68 10.02 7.59
CA HIS A 129 3.84 10.90 8.36
C HIS A 129 3.02 10.05 9.31
N ALA A 130 3.19 10.25 10.62
CA ALA A 130 2.72 9.29 11.60
C ALA A 130 1.22 9.37 11.91
N GLY A 131 0.55 10.49 11.63
CA GLY A 131 -0.87 10.64 11.94
C GLY A 131 -1.23 10.23 13.36
N ASN A 132 -2.30 9.44 13.46
CA ASN A 132 -2.78 8.88 14.72
C ASN A 132 -1.83 7.85 15.35
N ALA A 133 -0.77 7.39 14.67
CA ALA A 133 0.27 6.59 15.33
C ALA A 133 1.01 7.37 16.43
N CYS A 134 0.92 8.71 16.44
CA CYS A 134 1.43 9.57 17.51
C CYS A 134 0.47 9.77 18.70
N ILE A 135 -0.76 9.25 18.63
CA ILE A 135 -1.75 9.43 19.70
C ILE A 135 -1.64 8.26 20.68
N ASN A 136 -1.35 8.59 21.94
CA ASN A 136 -1.08 7.62 23.00
C ASN A 136 -2.33 6.97 23.61
N ASP A 137 -3.53 7.38 23.19
CA ASP A 137 -4.74 7.14 23.98
C ASP A 137 -5.55 5.91 23.57
N ASP A 138 -5.27 5.23 22.44
CA ASP A 138 -5.98 3.99 22.11
C ASP A 138 -5.17 3.00 21.25
N TYR A 139 -5.25 1.70 21.56
CA TYR A 139 -4.68 0.62 20.73
C TYR A 139 -5.52 0.37 19.46
N SER A 140 -6.62 1.12 19.31
CA SER A 140 -7.66 0.96 18.29
C SER A 140 -7.76 2.12 17.29
N GLY A 141 -6.84 3.09 17.33
CA GLY A 141 -6.79 4.15 16.31
C GLY A 141 -6.37 3.54 14.97
N ASN A 142 -7.18 3.67 13.93
CA ASN A 142 -7.05 3.03 12.62
C ASN A 142 -5.82 3.46 11.79
N TYR A 143 -4.77 3.99 12.44
CA TYR A 143 -3.64 4.66 11.79
C TYR A 143 -4.11 5.83 10.91
N ASP A 144 -5.24 6.46 11.25
CA ASP A 144 -5.79 7.56 10.46
C ASP A 144 -4.75 8.66 10.27
N ASN A 145 -4.75 9.28 9.08
CA ASN A 145 -3.77 10.28 8.67
C ASN A 145 -2.30 9.79 8.69
N THR A 146 -2.08 8.47 8.68
CA THR A 146 -0.73 7.89 8.54
C THR A 146 -0.41 7.67 7.08
N TRP A 147 0.67 8.30 6.62
CA TRP A 147 1.07 8.26 5.22
C TRP A 147 2.49 7.73 5.07
N ILE A 148 2.72 6.95 4.02
CA ILE A 148 4.04 6.44 3.66
C ILE A 148 4.36 6.89 2.24
N LYS A 149 5.54 7.49 2.05
CA LYS A 149 6.10 7.80 0.74
C LYS A 149 7.34 6.98 0.50
N TYR A 150 7.42 6.43 -0.70
CA TYR A 150 8.63 5.84 -1.23
C TYR A 150 8.62 5.94 -2.75
N ALA A 151 9.67 6.49 -3.35
CA ALA A 151 9.71 6.79 -4.78
C ALA A 151 8.48 7.61 -5.24
N LYS A 152 7.71 7.08 -6.20
CA LYS A 152 6.46 7.66 -6.71
C LYS A 152 5.22 7.19 -5.95
N GLU A 153 5.38 6.26 -5.03
CA GLU A 153 4.29 5.68 -4.27
C GLU A 153 3.96 6.57 -3.07
N TYR A 154 2.66 6.81 -2.87
CA TYR A 154 2.11 7.58 -1.77
C TYR A 154 0.92 6.80 -1.20
N LEU A 155 1.11 6.20 -0.02
CA LEU A 155 0.17 5.27 0.59
C LEU A 155 -0.56 5.96 1.74
N ASP A 156 -1.89 5.83 1.77
CA ASP A 156 -2.72 6.09 2.94
C ASP A 156 -2.84 4.81 3.75
N ALA A 157 -2.09 4.65 4.84
CA ALA A 157 -1.99 3.37 5.54
C ALA A 157 -3.34 2.77 6.01
N PRO A 158 -4.35 3.55 6.45
CA PRO A 158 -5.69 3.07 6.81
C PRO A 158 -6.49 2.45 5.67
N SER A 159 -6.33 2.94 4.44
CA SER A 159 -7.23 2.62 3.32
C SER A 159 -6.54 1.91 2.16
N ASP A 160 -5.22 1.99 2.05
CA ASP A 160 -4.44 1.33 1.01
C ASP A 160 -4.48 -0.20 1.18
N THR A 161 -4.82 -0.91 0.10
CA THR A 161 -4.99 -2.37 0.12
C THR A 161 -3.70 -3.14 0.33
N ARG A 162 -2.55 -2.49 0.17
CA ARG A 162 -1.23 -3.05 0.53
C ARG A 162 -0.99 -3.04 2.03
N CYS A 163 -1.84 -2.35 2.80
CA CYS A 163 -1.72 -2.20 4.23
C CYS A 163 -2.81 -3.01 4.96
N GLY A 164 -2.39 -3.75 5.98
CA GLY A 164 -3.27 -4.58 6.79
C GLY A 164 -2.90 -4.52 8.28
N ALA A 165 -3.88 -4.78 9.13
CA ALA A 165 -3.66 -4.94 10.55
C ALA A 165 -2.87 -6.23 10.83
N VAL A 166 -1.89 -6.16 11.73
CA VAL A 166 -1.09 -7.32 12.16
C VAL A 166 -0.79 -7.25 13.66
N GLY A 167 -0.38 -8.39 14.22
CA GLY A 167 -0.09 -8.56 15.64
C GLY A 167 -1.34 -8.69 16.51
N ASP A 168 -1.12 -8.89 17.81
CA ASP A 168 -2.20 -9.11 18.76
C ASP A 168 -3.13 -7.89 18.81
N TYR A 169 -4.44 -8.16 18.80
CA TYR A 169 -5.48 -7.12 18.82
C TYR A 169 -5.34 -6.07 17.72
N ASN A 170 -4.73 -6.41 16.58
CA ASN A 170 -4.51 -5.48 15.47
C ASN A 170 -3.66 -4.25 15.85
N ALA A 171 -2.76 -4.41 16.82
CA ALA A 171 -1.99 -3.31 17.38
C ALA A 171 -1.03 -2.63 16.38
N PHE A 172 -0.68 -3.29 15.27
CA PHE A 172 0.24 -2.77 14.25
C PHE A 172 -0.43 -2.64 12.88
N ARG A 173 0.11 -1.74 12.05
CA ARG A 173 -0.25 -1.64 10.63
C ARG A 173 0.95 -1.99 9.76
N ARG A 174 0.81 -3.04 8.96
CA ARG A 174 1.85 -3.51 8.04
C ARG A 174 1.49 -3.15 6.63
N CYS A 175 2.39 -2.51 5.90
CA CYS A 175 2.27 -2.20 4.48
C CYS A 175 3.38 -2.89 3.68
N ILE A 176 3.04 -3.50 2.54
CA ILE A 176 3.99 -4.15 1.63
C ILE A 176 4.17 -3.29 0.38
N ILE A 177 5.39 -2.80 0.14
CA ILE A 177 5.67 -1.76 -0.86
C ILE A 177 6.71 -2.29 -1.85
N PRO A 178 6.49 -2.14 -3.18
CA PRO A 178 7.48 -2.53 -4.17
C PRO A 178 8.72 -1.62 -4.09
N ILE A 179 9.89 -2.20 -4.33
CA ILE A 179 11.20 -1.51 -4.38
C ILE A 179 11.38 -0.77 -5.69
#